data_AF-A0A2D0SQK2-F1
#
_entry.id   AF-A0A2D0SQK2-F1
#
_cell.length_a   1.000
_cell.length_b   1.000
_cell.length_c   1.000
_cell.angle_alpha   90.00
_cell.angle_beta   90.00
_cell.angle_gamma   90.00
#
_symmetry.space_group_name_H-M   'P 1'
#
loop_
_entity.id
_entity.type
_entity.pdbx_description
1 polymer ?
#
loop_
_entity_poly.entity_id
_entity_poly.type
_entity_poly.pdbx_seq_one_letter_code
_entity_poly.pdbx_strand_id
1 'polypeptide(L)'
;MTKSSSFCAPLLLFLVWRAGEVAEACSCSAKHPQQAFCNADVVLRAKVVGRQEIVTGNDVYGNPIKRIQYDIKQLKAFKGPDRDIDSIFTGPSSAVCGVNLDINDKKEYLITGKLESDGTVHVTLCDFIQPWESLTIAQRKGIDSRYEMGCECRIIHCASVPCSISDPAECLWTDWLVENSVQGPQARHYTCIKRNDDSCAWYRGAAAPKKEFLDIEDP
;
A
#
# COMPACT_ATOMS: atom_id res chain seq x y z
N MET A 1 46.90 -31.65 -36.47
CA MET A 1 46.39 -31.31 -35.12
C MET A 1 45.72 -29.95 -35.20
N THR A 2 44.41 -29.95 -35.39
CA THR A 2 43.57 -28.75 -35.44
C THR A 2 43.37 -28.21 -34.03
N LYS A 3 43.91 -27.03 -33.73
CA LYS A 3 43.62 -26.32 -32.47
C LYS A 3 42.17 -25.83 -32.54
N SER A 4 41.28 -26.52 -31.83
CA SER A 4 39.92 -26.06 -31.59
C SER A 4 40.00 -24.75 -30.78
N SER A 5 39.66 -23.64 -31.42
CA SER A 5 39.67 -22.32 -30.81
C SER A 5 38.61 -22.26 -29.71
N SER A 6 39.05 -22.08 -28.46
CA SER A 6 38.19 -21.91 -27.29
C SER A 6 37.52 -20.53 -27.32
N PHE A 7 36.49 -20.39 -28.15
CA PHE A 7 35.64 -19.19 -28.23
C PHE A 7 34.63 -19.08 -27.07
N CYS A 8 34.52 -20.09 -26.21
CA CYS A 8 33.53 -20.11 -25.11
C CYS A 8 33.92 -19.24 -23.91
N ALA A 9 35.21 -19.14 -23.59
CA ALA A 9 35.69 -18.39 -22.42
C ALA A 9 35.41 -16.87 -22.47
N PRO A 10 35.69 -16.14 -23.57
CA PRO A 10 35.39 -14.71 -23.63
C PRO A 10 33.87 -14.43 -23.68
N LEU A 11 33.09 -15.34 -24.26
CA LEU A 11 31.63 -15.21 -24.34
C LEU A 11 30.97 -15.35 -22.96
N LEU A 12 31.44 -16.29 -22.14
CA LEU A 12 31.01 -16.46 -20.75
C LEU A 12 31.38 -15.24 -19.88
N LEU A 13 32.58 -14.69 -20.06
CA LEU A 13 33.00 -13.45 -19.37
C LEU A 13 32.13 -12.25 -19.75
N PHE A 14 31.74 -12.11 -21.02
CA PHE A 14 30.80 -11.07 -21.47
C PHE A 14 29.39 -11.23 -20.88
N LEU A 15 28.90 -12.47 -20.72
CA LEU A 15 27.60 -12.75 -20.11
C LEU A 15 27.58 -12.47 -18.60
N VAL A 16 28.68 -12.78 -17.90
CA VAL A 16 28.83 -12.46 -16.46
C VAL A 16 28.97 -10.94 -16.26
N TRP A 17 29.65 -10.22 -17.17
CA TRP A 17 29.73 -8.76 -17.12
C TRP A 17 28.35 -8.10 -17.35
N ARG A 18 27.50 -8.69 -18.20
CA ARG A 18 26.10 -8.25 -18.43
C ARG A 18 25.16 -8.55 -17.26
N ALA A 19 25.54 -9.41 -16.32
CA ALA A 19 24.70 -9.78 -15.17
C ALA A 19 24.82 -8.80 -13.98
N GLY A 20 25.63 -7.73 -14.11
CA GLY A 20 25.94 -6.78 -13.04
C GLY A 20 25.05 -5.54 -12.95
N GLU A 21 23.98 -5.43 -13.75
CA GLU A 21 22.95 -4.40 -13.52
C GLU A 21 21.85 -5.02 -12.65
N VAL A 22 22.04 -4.92 -11.33
CA VAL A 22 20.92 -5.08 -10.41
C VAL A 22 20.00 -3.92 -10.71
N ALA A 23 18.90 -4.17 -11.43
CA ALA A 23 17.88 -3.15 -11.61
C ALA A 23 17.35 -2.79 -10.22
N GLU A 24 17.63 -1.56 -9.77
CA GLU A 24 16.98 -0.97 -8.61
C GLU A 24 15.48 -1.02 -8.85
N ALA A 25 14.82 -1.92 -8.12
CA ALA A 25 13.39 -2.13 -8.19
C ALA A 25 12.73 -1.48 -6.97
N CYS A 26 11.48 -1.07 -7.11
CA CYS A 26 10.71 -0.59 -5.98
C CYS A 26 10.54 -1.71 -4.94
N SER A 27 10.96 -1.46 -3.70
CA SER A 27 10.76 -2.35 -2.57
C SER A 27 9.86 -1.69 -1.52
N CYS A 28 8.85 -2.42 -1.06
CA CYS A 28 7.83 -1.90 -0.15
C CYS A 28 7.83 -2.69 1.16
N SER A 29 7.74 -1.99 2.29
CA SER A 29 7.44 -2.61 3.58
C SER A 29 6.02 -3.17 3.58
N ALA A 30 5.82 -4.39 4.11
CA ALA A 30 4.50 -4.93 4.34
C ALA A 30 3.71 -4.03 5.31
N LYS A 31 2.48 -3.66 4.93
CA LYS A 31 1.57 -2.84 5.75
C LYS A 31 0.20 -3.49 5.78
N HIS A 32 -0.39 -3.59 6.97
CA HIS A 32 -1.78 -3.98 7.09
C HIS A 32 -2.69 -2.89 6.47
N PRO A 33 -3.83 -3.21 5.84
CA PRO A 33 -4.72 -2.21 5.23
C PRO A 33 -5.13 -1.07 6.17
N GLN A 34 -5.32 -1.37 7.45
CA GLN A 34 -5.54 -0.35 8.48
C GLN A 34 -4.35 0.61 8.63
N GLN A 35 -3.11 0.11 8.66
CA GLN A 35 -1.93 0.99 8.72
C GLN A 35 -1.78 1.81 7.46
N ALA A 36 -2.12 1.25 6.29
CA ALA A 36 -2.12 2.01 5.06
C ALA A 36 -3.17 3.15 5.09
N PHE A 37 -4.37 2.89 5.64
CA PHE A 37 -5.39 3.90 5.87
C PHE A 37 -4.91 4.99 6.85
N CYS A 38 -4.37 4.60 8.00
CA CYS A 38 -3.93 5.53 9.04
C CYS A 38 -2.74 6.39 8.60
N ASN A 39 -1.78 5.79 7.89
CA ASN A 39 -0.60 6.48 7.41
C ASN A 39 -0.86 7.33 6.17
N ALA A 40 -1.92 7.09 5.41
CA ALA A 40 -2.27 7.90 4.25
C ALA A 40 -2.84 9.25 4.67
N ASP A 41 -2.57 10.28 3.89
CA ASP A 41 -3.17 11.60 4.10
C ASP A 41 -4.51 11.69 3.37
N VAL A 42 -4.65 10.93 2.27
CA VAL A 42 -5.86 10.84 1.48
C VAL A 42 -6.24 9.38 1.25
N VAL A 43 -7.53 9.09 1.43
CA VAL A 43 -8.14 7.80 1.13
C VAL A 43 -9.43 8.05 0.35
N LEU A 44 -9.46 7.61 -0.90
CA LEU A 44 -10.53 7.92 -1.84
C LEU A 44 -10.99 6.69 -2.63
N ARG A 45 -12.29 6.65 -2.95
CA ARG A 45 -12.86 5.76 -3.97
C ARG A 45 -13.06 6.57 -5.23
N ALA A 46 -12.41 6.18 -6.32
CA ALA A 46 -12.45 6.91 -7.57
C ALA A 46 -12.36 6.00 -8.80
N LYS A 47 -12.68 6.58 -9.95
CA LYS A 47 -12.51 5.98 -11.28
C LYS A 47 -11.41 6.72 -12.03
N VAL A 48 -10.61 5.99 -12.80
CA VAL A 48 -9.55 6.61 -13.62
C VAL A 48 -10.12 6.91 -15.00
N VAL A 49 -10.10 8.19 -15.39
CA VAL A 49 -10.68 8.68 -16.64
C VAL A 49 -9.64 9.07 -17.68
N GLY A 50 -8.44 9.44 -17.24
CA GLY A 50 -7.36 9.89 -18.12
C GLY A 50 -5.98 9.54 -17.57
N ARG A 51 -4.98 9.54 -18.46
CA ARG A 51 -3.57 9.39 -18.13
C ARG A 51 -2.75 10.29 -19.04
N GLN A 52 -1.86 11.06 -18.45
CA GLN A 52 -0.91 11.90 -19.19
C GLN A 52 0.47 11.85 -18.53
N GLU A 53 1.51 11.92 -19.35
CA GLU A 53 2.88 12.09 -18.88
C GLU A 53 3.21 13.57 -18.90
N ILE A 54 3.59 14.11 -17.76
CA ILE A 54 3.92 15.53 -17.59
C ILE A 54 5.38 15.69 -17.17
N VAL A 55 5.99 16.79 -17.60
CA VAL A 55 7.35 17.17 -17.18
C VAL A 55 7.20 18.17 -16.03
N THR A 56 7.74 17.82 -14.87
CA THR A 56 7.60 18.60 -13.63
C THR A 56 8.81 19.46 -13.28
N GLY A 57 9.90 19.32 -14.05
CA GLY A 57 11.14 20.04 -13.86
C GLY A 57 12.30 19.28 -14.48
N ASN A 58 13.52 19.66 -14.10
CA ASN A 58 14.73 18.97 -14.53
C ASN A 58 15.50 18.46 -13.30
N ASP A 59 16.19 17.34 -13.46
CA ASP A 59 17.10 16.80 -12.45
C ASP A 59 18.39 17.63 -12.35
N VAL A 60 19.28 17.24 -11.44
CA VAL A 60 20.57 17.91 -11.20
C VAL A 60 21.46 17.93 -12.45
N TYR A 61 21.23 17.01 -13.39
CA TYR A 61 21.98 16.88 -14.64
C TYR A 61 21.27 17.52 -15.84
N GLY A 62 20.13 18.18 -15.62
CA GLY A 62 19.34 18.85 -16.65
C GLY A 62 18.39 17.94 -17.43
N ASN A 63 18.21 16.68 -17.03
CA ASN A 63 17.25 15.78 -17.68
C ASN A 63 15.82 16.07 -17.19
N PRO A 64 14.80 16.00 -18.07
CA PRO A 64 13.42 16.26 -17.67
C PRO A 64 12.90 15.19 -16.70
N ILE A 65 12.39 15.62 -15.54
CA ILE A 65 11.70 14.79 -14.56
C ILE A 65 10.26 14.59 -15.00
N LYS A 66 9.96 13.35 -15.38
CA LYS A 66 8.64 12.93 -15.82
C LYS A 66 7.83 12.40 -14.65
N ARG A 67 6.55 12.77 -14.59
CA ARG A 67 5.53 12.17 -13.71
C ARG A 67 4.34 11.73 -14.55
N ILE A 68 3.64 10.70 -14.08
CA ILE A 68 2.37 10.30 -14.67
C ILE A 68 1.27 10.94 -13.84
N GLN A 69 0.43 11.74 -14.49
CA GLN A 69 -0.80 12.23 -13.92
C GLN A 69 -1.95 11.34 -14.39
N TYR A 70 -2.75 10.87 -13.44
CA TYR A 70 -4.03 10.25 -13.70
C TYR A 70 -5.13 11.22 -13.34
N ASP A 71 -6.01 11.47 -14.31
CA ASP A 71 -7.24 12.20 -14.04
C ASP A 71 -8.26 11.22 -13.48
N ILE A 72 -8.85 11.58 -12.36
CA ILE A 72 -9.75 10.71 -11.61
C ILE A 72 -11.10 11.38 -11.40
N LYS A 73 -12.15 10.57 -11.40
CA LYS A 73 -13.47 10.97 -10.94
C LYS A 73 -13.66 10.47 -9.53
N GLN A 74 -13.51 11.37 -8.56
CA GLN A 74 -13.77 11.08 -7.15
C GLN A 74 -15.24 10.68 -6.95
N LEU A 75 -15.47 9.56 -6.28
CA LEU A 75 -16.81 9.06 -5.92
C LEU A 75 -17.10 9.26 -4.44
N LYS A 76 -16.09 9.01 -3.60
CA LYS A 76 -16.17 9.19 -2.14
C LYS A 76 -14.78 9.45 -1.57
N ALA A 77 -14.62 10.46 -0.73
CA ALA A 77 -13.48 10.62 0.15
C ALA A 77 -13.80 9.99 1.52
N PHE A 78 -12.86 9.19 2.04
CA PHE A 78 -12.92 8.64 3.40
C PHE A 78 -11.99 9.38 4.35
N LYS A 79 -10.89 9.92 3.80
CA LYS A 79 -9.90 10.73 4.50
C LYS A 79 -9.27 11.69 3.49
N GLY A 80 -8.95 12.91 3.89
CA GLY A 80 -8.33 13.91 3.02
C GLY A 80 -8.93 15.31 3.22
N PRO A 81 -8.57 16.26 2.34
CA PRO A 81 -9.09 17.62 2.40
C PRO A 81 -10.57 17.70 2.00
N ASP A 82 -11.27 18.76 2.42
CA ASP A 82 -12.70 19.02 2.11
C ASP A 82 -12.97 19.37 0.63
N ARG A 83 -11.95 19.36 -0.22
CA ARG A 83 -12.06 19.62 -1.66
C ARG A 83 -11.94 18.33 -2.44
N ASP A 84 -12.63 18.28 -3.58
CA ASP A 84 -12.49 17.15 -4.50
C ASP A 84 -11.07 17.11 -5.10
N ILE A 85 -10.59 15.89 -5.29
CA ILE A 85 -9.30 15.61 -5.92
C ILE A 85 -9.57 15.06 -7.32
N ASP A 86 -9.19 15.85 -8.32
CA ASP A 86 -9.42 15.51 -9.72
C ASP A 86 -8.23 14.80 -10.38
N SER A 87 -7.05 14.85 -9.73
CA SER A 87 -5.84 14.24 -10.27
C SER A 87 -4.92 13.67 -9.19
N ILE A 88 -4.24 12.58 -9.56
CA ILE A 88 -3.20 11.95 -8.74
C ILE A 88 -1.94 11.75 -9.58
N PHE A 89 -0.78 11.76 -8.92
CA PHE A 89 0.51 11.69 -9.55
C PHE A 89 1.29 10.47 -9.08
N THR A 90 2.03 9.84 -9.98
CA THR A 90 2.87 8.69 -9.68
C THR A 90 4.17 8.72 -10.49
N GLY A 91 5.16 7.93 -10.07
CA GLY A 91 6.38 7.70 -10.84
C GLY A 91 6.12 7.13 -12.24
N PRO A 92 7.01 7.40 -13.23
CA PRO A 92 6.85 6.98 -14.62
C PRO A 92 6.99 5.48 -14.87
N SER A 93 7.67 4.76 -13.99
CA SER A 93 7.89 3.32 -14.12
C SER A 93 7.82 2.63 -12.77
N SER A 94 7.56 1.32 -12.78
CA SER A 94 7.53 0.49 -11.58
C SER A 94 8.86 0.47 -10.83
N ALA A 95 9.98 0.68 -11.52
CA ALA A 95 11.31 0.77 -10.91
C ALA A 95 11.40 1.93 -9.91
N VAL A 96 10.74 3.06 -10.21
CA VAL A 96 10.64 4.23 -9.31
C VAL A 96 9.31 4.28 -8.56
N CYS A 97 8.78 3.10 -8.23
CA CYS A 97 7.52 2.92 -7.50
C CYS A 97 6.27 3.48 -8.20
N GLY A 98 6.31 3.59 -9.53
CA GLY A 98 5.19 4.03 -10.35
C GLY A 98 4.05 3.00 -10.41
N VAL A 99 2.82 3.45 -10.14
CA VAL A 99 1.59 2.66 -10.27
C VAL A 99 1.07 2.70 -11.70
N ASN A 100 0.56 1.58 -12.20
CA ASN A 100 -0.18 1.53 -13.45
C ASN A 100 -1.65 1.23 -13.18
N LEU A 101 -2.52 2.23 -13.40
CA LEU A 101 -3.97 2.10 -13.25
C LEU A 101 -4.67 1.97 -14.59
N ASP A 102 -5.65 1.08 -14.67
CA ASP A 102 -6.46 0.92 -15.87
C ASP A 102 -7.38 2.12 -16.05
N ILE A 103 -7.30 2.77 -17.22
CA ILE A 103 -8.20 3.83 -17.65
C ILE A 103 -9.51 3.18 -18.09
N ASN A 104 -10.44 3.02 -17.15
CA ASN A 104 -11.71 2.34 -17.37
C ASN A 104 -12.77 2.96 -16.45
N ASP A 105 -13.81 3.54 -17.07
CA ASP A 105 -14.91 4.22 -16.39
C ASP A 105 -15.84 3.26 -15.60
N LYS A 106 -15.68 1.94 -15.78
CA LYS A 106 -16.40 0.91 -15.03
C LYS A 106 -15.62 0.41 -13.83
N LYS A 107 -14.28 0.51 -13.82
CA LYS A 107 -13.45 0.05 -12.71
C LYS A 107 -13.30 1.15 -11.68
N GLU A 108 -13.63 0.81 -10.44
CA GLU A 108 -13.45 1.68 -9.30
C GLU A 108 -12.27 1.19 -8.48
N TYR A 109 -11.48 2.12 -7.96
CA TYR A 109 -10.34 1.84 -7.12
C TYR A 109 -10.52 2.49 -5.77
N LEU A 110 -10.13 1.77 -4.72
CA LEU A 110 -9.67 2.39 -3.49
C LEU A 110 -8.25 2.86 -3.73
N ILE A 111 -7.98 4.13 -3.44
CA ILE A 111 -6.68 4.75 -3.61
C ILE A 111 -6.31 5.40 -2.27
N THR A 112 -5.15 5.02 -1.75
CA THR A 112 -4.52 5.69 -0.62
C THR A 112 -3.30 6.43 -1.15
N GLY A 113 -3.00 7.59 -0.56
CA GLY A 113 -1.90 8.43 -1.05
C GLY A 113 -1.46 9.49 -0.06
N LYS A 114 -0.43 10.21 -0.47
CA LYS A 114 0.18 11.32 0.28
C LYS A 114 -0.19 12.66 -0.32
N LEU A 115 -0.50 13.61 0.53
CA LEU A 115 -0.81 14.98 0.13
C LEU A 115 0.50 15.78 0.14
N GLU A 116 0.93 16.19 -1.04
CA GLU A 116 2.13 17.00 -1.21
C GLU A 116 1.87 18.46 -0.81
N SER A 117 2.96 19.19 -0.56
CA SER A 117 2.89 20.60 -0.13
C SER A 117 2.24 21.54 -1.16
N ASP A 118 2.23 21.17 -2.44
CA ASP A 118 1.56 21.88 -3.53
C ASP A 118 0.05 21.54 -3.62
N GLY A 119 -0.46 20.69 -2.73
CA GLY A 119 -1.83 20.22 -2.72
C GLY A 119 -2.14 19.11 -3.72
N THR A 120 -1.13 18.57 -4.41
CA THR A 120 -1.31 17.39 -5.27
C THR A 120 -1.26 16.10 -4.46
N VAL A 121 -1.86 15.04 -4.98
CA VAL A 121 -1.81 13.72 -4.33
C VAL A 121 -0.80 12.84 -5.04
N HIS A 122 0.20 12.36 -4.32
CA HIS A 122 1.17 11.40 -4.81
C HIS A 122 0.82 9.98 -4.35
N VAL A 123 0.92 9.02 -5.27
CA VAL A 123 0.68 7.61 -5.03
C VAL A 123 1.82 6.78 -5.58
N THR A 124 2.08 5.64 -4.94
CA THR A 124 3.19 4.73 -5.22
C THR A 124 2.74 3.28 -5.18
N LEU A 125 3.59 2.37 -5.67
CA LEU A 125 3.36 0.91 -5.56
C LEU A 125 3.26 0.41 -4.11
N CYS A 126 3.73 1.18 -3.13
CA CYS A 126 3.71 0.81 -1.73
C CYS A 126 2.44 1.26 -1.01
N ASP A 127 1.58 2.02 -1.69
CA ASP A 127 0.29 2.45 -1.16
C ASP A 127 -0.76 1.35 -1.34
N PHE A 128 -1.77 1.37 -0.47
CA PHE A 128 -2.87 0.42 -0.55
C PHE A 128 -3.85 0.86 -1.64
N ILE A 129 -3.59 0.40 -2.86
CA ILE A 129 -4.41 0.67 -4.04
C ILE A 129 -4.96 -0.66 -4.55
N GLN A 130 -6.29 -0.78 -4.57
CA GLN A 130 -6.98 -2.02 -4.94
C GLN A 130 -8.28 -1.73 -5.69
N PRO A 131 -8.70 -2.58 -6.65
CA PRO A 131 -10.05 -2.53 -7.20
C PRO A 131 -11.09 -2.61 -6.07
N TRP A 132 -12.10 -1.74 -6.09
CA TRP A 132 -13.11 -1.68 -5.04
C TRP A 132 -13.86 -3.01 -4.85
N GLU A 133 -14.10 -3.72 -5.95
CA GLU A 133 -14.78 -5.02 -5.96
C GLU A 133 -13.94 -6.15 -5.36
N SER A 134 -12.60 -6.05 -5.36
CA SER A 134 -11.73 -7.08 -4.77
C SER A 134 -11.64 -6.98 -3.24
N LEU A 135 -12.05 -5.85 -2.66
CA LEU A 135 -12.05 -5.66 -1.21
C LEU A 135 -13.09 -6.55 -0.54
N THR A 136 -12.75 -7.07 0.64
CA THR A 136 -13.72 -7.81 1.45
C THR A 136 -14.75 -6.85 2.06
N ILE A 137 -15.89 -7.39 2.50
CA ILE A 137 -16.89 -6.61 3.25
C ILE A 137 -16.27 -5.99 4.52
N ALA A 138 -15.38 -6.72 5.19
CA ALA A 138 -14.70 -6.24 6.38
C ALA A 138 -13.75 -5.07 6.08
N GLN A 139 -12.99 -5.14 4.98
CA GLN A 139 -12.13 -4.04 4.54
C GLN A 139 -12.95 -2.80 4.16
N ARG A 140 -14.04 -2.97 3.39
CA ARG A 140 -14.93 -1.86 3.04
C ARG A 140 -15.53 -1.18 4.28
N LYS A 141 -15.95 -1.96 5.28
CA LYS A 141 -16.42 -1.42 6.57
C LYS A 141 -15.30 -0.82 7.42
N GLY A 142 -14.08 -1.36 7.31
CA GLY A 142 -12.87 -0.82 7.91
C GLY A 142 -12.60 0.60 7.43
N ILE A 143 -12.53 0.77 6.11
CA ILE A 143 -12.28 2.06 5.45
C ILE A 143 -13.37 3.09 5.76
N ASP A 144 -14.62 2.65 5.91
CA ASP A 144 -15.76 3.55 6.14
C ASP A 144 -15.77 4.18 7.54
N SER A 145 -15.18 3.53 8.55
CA SER A 145 -15.18 4.06 9.93
C SER A 145 -14.16 3.43 10.89
N ARG A 146 -13.88 2.12 10.79
CA ARG A 146 -13.16 1.41 11.87
C ARG A 146 -11.66 1.57 11.84
N TYR A 147 -11.07 1.71 10.65
CA TYR A 147 -9.64 1.92 10.56
C TYR A 147 -9.24 3.20 11.26
N GLU A 148 -10.05 4.26 11.17
CA GLU A 148 -9.85 5.52 11.91
C GLU A 148 -9.84 5.30 13.43
N MET A 149 -10.82 4.56 13.97
CA MET A 149 -10.88 4.24 15.42
C MET A 149 -9.66 3.48 15.94
N GLY A 150 -8.96 2.78 15.05
CA GLY A 150 -7.79 1.98 15.38
C GLY A 150 -6.47 2.65 15.02
N CYS A 151 -6.45 3.92 14.58
CA CYS A 151 -5.21 4.58 14.18
C CYS A 151 -4.27 4.91 15.35
N GLU A 152 -4.78 4.91 16.58
CA GLU A 152 -3.96 4.98 17.79
C GLU A 152 -3.25 3.65 18.12
N CYS A 153 -3.74 2.53 17.56
CA CYS A 153 -3.14 1.22 17.78
C CYS A 153 -1.98 0.93 16.84
N ARG A 154 -0.96 0.22 17.33
CA ARG A 154 0.20 -0.20 16.54
C ARG A 154 0.05 -1.65 16.08
N ILE A 155 0.04 -1.88 14.76
CA ILE A 155 0.07 -3.24 14.23
C ILE A 155 1.52 -3.67 13.97
N ILE A 156 1.96 -4.75 14.61
CA ILE A 156 3.34 -5.24 14.56
C ILE A 156 3.40 -6.44 13.62
N HIS A 157 4.11 -6.30 12.49
CA HIS A 157 4.29 -7.39 11.53
C HIS A 157 5.27 -8.45 12.05
N CYS A 158 4.83 -9.69 12.14
CA CYS A 158 5.64 -10.83 12.50
C CYS A 158 6.08 -11.59 11.24
N ALA A 159 7.33 -11.36 10.82
CA ALA A 159 7.93 -12.04 9.67
C ALA A 159 8.59 -13.38 10.02
N SER A 160 9.09 -13.52 11.26
CA SER A 160 9.79 -14.71 11.75
C SER A 160 9.66 -14.82 13.27
N VAL A 161 9.75 -16.04 13.81
CA VAL A 161 9.75 -16.27 15.26
C VAL A 161 11.15 -16.06 15.87
N PRO A 162 11.25 -15.58 17.13
CA PRO A 162 10.13 -15.21 18.03
C PRO A 162 9.59 -13.80 17.75
N CYS A 163 8.28 -13.62 17.91
CA CYS A 163 7.61 -12.32 17.83
C CYS A 163 6.52 -12.22 18.90
N SER A 164 6.42 -11.06 19.54
CA SER A 164 5.50 -10.79 20.65
C SER A 164 5.15 -9.31 20.67
N ILE A 165 3.99 -8.97 21.22
CA ILE A 165 3.68 -7.59 21.58
C ILE A 165 4.49 -7.18 22.82
N SER A 166 4.91 -5.92 22.86
CA SER A 166 5.63 -5.34 23.99
C SER A 166 4.80 -4.29 24.73
N ASP A 167 3.72 -3.81 24.11
CA ASP A 167 2.84 -2.77 24.61
C ASP A 167 1.36 -3.20 24.48
N PRO A 168 0.48 -2.88 25.45
CA PRO A 168 -0.95 -3.22 25.37
C PRO A 168 -1.68 -2.55 24.18
N ALA A 169 -1.15 -1.46 23.61
CA ALA A 169 -1.68 -0.80 22.43
C ALA A 169 -1.19 -1.44 21.09
N GLU A 170 -0.59 -2.63 21.15
CA GLU A 170 -0.11 -3.36 19.97
C GLU A 170 -0.97 -4.56 19.58
N CYS A 171 -1.19 -4.76 18.28
CA CYS A 171 -1.74 -5.98 17.72
C CYS A 171 -0.70 -6.72 16.87
N LEU A 172 -0.43 -7.99 17.18
CA LEU A 172 0.51 -8.81 16.41
C LEU A 172 -0.13 -9.31 15.11
N TRP A 173 0.49 -8.98 13.97
CA TRP A 173 0.08 -9.42 12.64
C TRP A 173 0.93 -10.59 12.17
N THR A 174 0.33 -11.77 12.08
CA THR A 174 0.96 -13.06 11.86
C THR A 174 0.64 -13.69 10.50
N ASP A 175 -0.09 -13.01 9.62
CA ASP A 175 -0.47 -13.57 8.31
C ASP A 175 0.75 -14.03 7.51
N TRP A 176 1.87 -13.29 7.53
CA TRP A 176 3.09 -13.71 6.84
C TRP A 176 3.66 -15.01 7.42
N LEU A 177 3.73 -15.13 8.74
CA LEU A 177 4.26 -16.31 9.40
C LEU A 177 3.40 -17.57 9.14
N VAL A 178 2.08 -17.42 9.12
CA VAL A 178 1.13 -18.54 9.05
C VAL A 178 0.78 -18.91 7.60
N GLU A 179 0.55 -17.91 6.74
CA GLU A 179 0.02 -18.09 5.39
C GLU A 179 1.06 -17.79 4.30
N ASN A 180 2.27 -17.34 4.67
CA ASN A 180 3.29 -16.85 3.75
C ASN A 180 2.74 -15.75 2.80
N SER A 181 1.82 -14.92 3.32
CA SER A 181 1.14 -13.88 2.56
C SER A 181 0.76 -12.69 3.42
N VAL A 182 0.94 -11.48 2.88
CA VAL A 182 0.47 -10.23 3.51
C VAL A 182 -1.03 -9.96 3.28
N GLN A 183 -1.70 -10.81 2.52
CA GLN A 183 -3.15 -10.73 2.29
C GLN A 183 -3.88 -11.89 2.98
N GLY A 184 -3.41 -12.30 4.17
CA GLY A 184 -4.02 -13.37 4.94
C GLY A 184 -5.33 -12.97 5.64
N PRO A 185 -5.84 -13.84 6.52
CA PRO A 185 -7.09 -13.63 7.24
C PRO A 185 -7.12 -12.34 8.04
N GLN A 186 -6.04 -11.94 8.73
CA GLN A 186 -6.01 -10.71 9.52
C GLN A 186 -6.17 -9.49 8.63
N ALA A 187 -5.37 -9.37 7.57
CA ALA A 187 -5.45 -8.30 6.58
C ALA A 187 -6.81 -8.20 5.88
N ARG A 188 -7.48 -9.34 5.68
CA ARG A 188 -8.76 -9.42 4.97
C ARG A 188 -9.97 -9.21 5.86
N HIS A 189 -9.91 -9.56 7.15
CA HIS A 189 -11.13 -9.69 7.97
C HIS A 189 -11.06 -9.05 9.35
N TYR A 190 -9.88 -8.59 9.78
CA TYR A 190 -9.69 -8.08 11.13
C TYR A 190 -9.33 -6.59 11.11
N THR A 191 -9.57 -5.95 12.25
CA THR A 191 -9.19 -4.57 12.53
C THR A 191 -8.66 -4.50 13.95
N CYS A 192 -7.51 -3.89 14.16
CA CYS A 192 -6.95 -3.67 15.49
C CYS A 192 -7.63 -2.43 16.06
N ILE A 193 -8.50 -2.59 17.05
CA ILE A 193 -9.26 -1.47 17.61
C ILE A 193 -8.86 -1.21 19.06
N LYS A 194 -8.89 0.07 19.42
CA LYS A 194 -8.67 0.53 20.78
C LYS A 194 -9.88 0.19 21.65
N ARG A 195 -9.62 -0.34 22.83
CA ARG A 195 -10.60 -0.65 23.88
C ARG A 195 -10.64 0.49 24.91
N ASN A 196 -11.59 0.42 25.84
CA ASN A 196 -11.78 1.49 26.83
C ASN A 196 -10.67 1.57 27.89
N ASP A 197 -9.86 0.52 28.02
CA ASP A 197 -8.69 0.43 28.91
C ASP A 197 -7.38 0.85 28.22
N ASP A 198 -7.46 1.56 27.10
CA ASP A 198 -6.35 1.94 26.22
C ASP A 198 -5.56 0.77 25.58
N SER A 199 -5.99 -0.48 25.79
CA SER A 199 -5.41 -1.63 25.08
C SER A 199 -5.97 -1.77 23.65
N CYS A 200 -5.25 -2.49 22.80
CA CYS A 200 -5.65 -2.75 21.42
C CYS A 200 -5.78 -4.25 21.17
N ALA A 201 -6.85 -4.64 20.48
CA ALA A 201 -7.11 -6.03 20.18
C ALA A 201 -7.68 -6.23 18.77
N TRP A 202 -7.42 -7.41 18.22
CA TRP A 202 -7.98 -7.82 16.95
C TRP A 202 -9.49 -8.05 17.06
N TYR A 203 -10.25 -7.24 16.34
CA TYR A 203 -11.69 -7.39 16.19
C TYR A 203 -12.02 -8.01 14.85
N ARG A 204 -12.77 -9.12 14.86
CA ARG A 204 -13.30 -9.80 13.68
C ARG A 204 -14.78 -9.49 13.55
N GLY A 205 -15.18 -8.88 12.44
CA GLY A 205 -16.60 -8.79 12.13
C GLY A 205 -16.96 -7.68 11.17
N ALA A 206 -18.09 -7.87 10.48
CA ALA A 206 -18.73 -6.83 9.67
C ALA A 206 -19.66 -5.94 10.49
N ALA A 207 -20.00 -6.31 11.74
CA ALA A 207 -20.80 -5.53 12.67
C ALA A 207 -19.94 -4.57 13.51
N ALA A 208 -20.55 -3.55 14.11
CA ALA A 208 -19.84 -2.68 15.05
C ALA A 208 -19.45 -3.48 16.31
N PRO A 209 -18.29 -3.17 16.94
CA PRO A 209 -17.93 -3.76 18.22
C PRO A 209 -19.04 -3.53 19.24
N LYS A 210 -19.46 -4.61 19.93
CA LYS A 210 -20.41 -4.50 21.05
C LYS A 210 -19.71 -3.86 22.24
N LYS A 211 -20.47 -3.28 23.17
CA LYS A 211 -19.95 -2.76 24.44
C LYS A 211 -19.12 -3.80 25.18
N GLU A 212 -19.58 -5.05 25.23
CA GLU A 212 -18.84 -6.22 25.77
C GLU A 212 -17.45 -6.46 25.17
N PHE A 213 -17.20 -6.03 23.92
CA PHE A 213 -15.85 -6.09 23.33
C PHE A 213 -15.02 -4.86 23.70
N LEU A 214 -15.62 -3.72 24.01
CA LEU A 214 -14.90 -2.49 24.34
C LEU A 214 -14.57 -2.42 25.84
N ASP A 215 -15.54 -2.83 26.65
CA ASP A 215 -15.46 -3.03 28.08
C ASP A 215 -14.98 -4.46 28.29
N ILE A 216 -13.85 -4.69 28.97
CA ILE A 216 -13.46 -6.04 29.35
C ILE A 216 -14.48 -6.53 30.39
N GLU A 217 -15.53 -7.23 29.96
CA GLU A 217 -16.20 -8.18 30.83
C GLU A 217 -15.38 -9.47 30.75
N ASP A 218 -14.40 -9.58 31.64
CA ASP A 218 -13.75 -10.85 31.96
C ASP A 218 -14.86 -11.82 32.41
N PRO A 219 -14.93 -13.07 31.93
CA PRO A 219 -15.84 -14.07 32.46
C PRO A 219 -15.58 -14.39 33.95
#